data_AF-A0A961V0S2-F1
#
_entry.id   AF-A0A961V0S2-F1
#
_cell.length_a   1.000
_cell.length_b   1.000
_cell.length_c   1.000
_cell.angle_alpha   90.00
_cell.angle_beta   90.00
_cell.angle_gamma   90.00
#
_symmetry.space_group_name_H-M   'P 1'
#
loop_
_entity.id
_entity.type
_entity.pdbx_description
1 polymer ?
#
loop_
_entity_poly.entity_id
_entity_poly.type
_entity_poly.pdbx_seq_one_letter_code
_entity_poly.pdbx_strand_id
1 'polypeptide(L)'
;GDYLLGWDTDQFAMNVPEMALACYYIFKAGGLGTGGFNFDAKVRRQSIEPDDLLVAHAASMDACARGLLMAEKMIDDGVLADFVAERYSGWDSREGKAILAGKRSLDDLSASVLKKGVEPQPKSGKQEYLERLLNDYL
;
A
#
# COMPACT_ATOMS: atom_id res chain seq x y z
N GLY A 1 1.03 -16.34 -0.41
CA GLY A 1 1.46 -17.49 0.42
C GLY A 1 0.40 -17.79 1.45
N ASP A 2 0.69 -18.67 2.41
CA ASP A 2 -0.20 -18.92 3.54
C ASP A 2 0.39 -18.25 4.81
N TYR A 3 -0.38 -17.35 5.44
CA TYR A 3 0.05 -16.60 6.61
C TYR A 3 0.36 -17.46 7.85
N LEU A 4 -0.14 -18.69 7.87
CA LEU A 4 0.00 -19.60 9.01
C LEU A 4 1.11 -20.64 8.80
N LEU A 5 1.75 -20.65 7.63
CA LEU A 5 2.82 -21.59 7.28
C LEU A 5 4.16 -20.88 7.18
N GLY A 6 5.15 -21.32 7.96
CA GLY A 6 6.50 -20.73 8.01
C GLY A 6 7.42 -21.12 6.85
N TRP A 7 6.89 -21.60 5.73
CA TRP A 7 7.66 -21.99 4.55
C TRP A 7 6.98 -21.53 3.27
N ASP A 8 7.74 -21.48 2.18
CA ASP A 8 7.20 -21.02 0.91
C ASP A 8 6.27 -22.05 0.27
N THR A 9 5.07 -21.59 -0.08
CA THR A 9 4.02 -22.44 -0.64
C THR A 9 3.92 -22.30 -2.16
N ASP A 10 4.51 -21.25 -2.75
CA ASP A 10 4.39 -20.89 -4.17
C ASP A 10 2.95 -20.99 -4.69
N GLN A 11 1.99 -20.50 -3.92
CA GLN A 11 0.58 -20.48 -4.32
C GLN A 11 0.34 -19.37 -5.33
N PHE A 12 -0.50 -19.67 -6.33
CA PHE A 12 -1.02 -18.65 -7.24
C PHE A 12 -1.70 -17.52 -6.46
N ALA A 13 -1.57 -16.30 -6.97
CA ALA A 13 -2.15 -15.11 -6.35
C ALA A 13 -3.67 -15.11 -6.59
N MET A 14 -4.44 -15.42 -5.54
CA MET A 14 -5.90 -15.49 -5.58
C MET A 14 -6.58 -14.45 -4.66
N ASN A 15 -5.83 -13.75 -3.82
CA ASN A 15 -6.38 -12.74 -2.92
C ASN A 15 -6.47 -11.39 -3.66
N VAL A 16 -7.65 -11.08 -4.20
CA VAL A 16 -7.91 -9.84 -4.94
C VAL A 16 -7.65 -8.57 -4.11
N PRO A 17 -8.12 -8.46 -2.85
CA PRO A 17 -7.77 -7.32 -1.99
C PRO A 17 -6.26 -7.06 -1.85
N GLU A 18 -5.46 -8.12 -1.66
CA GLU A 18 -4.00 -7.98 -1.60
C GLU A 18 -3.41 -7.55 -2.95
N MET A 19 -3.90 -8.13 -4.05
CA MET A 19 -3.48 -7.74 -5.39
C MET A 19 -3.83 -6.28 -5.71
N ALA A 20 -4.98 -5.79 -5.25
CA ALA A 20 -5.37 -4.39 -5.42
C ALA A 20 -4.40 -3.45 -4.71
N LEU A 21 -4.03 -3.74 -3.46
CA LEU A 21 -3.04 -2.94 -2.73
C LEU A 21 -1.64 -3.03 -3.34
N ALA A 22 -1.20 -4.21 -3.78
CA ALA A 22 0.07 -4.37 -4.47
C ALA A 22 0.11 -3.54 -5.77
N CYS A 23 -0.93 -3.64 -6.60
CA CYS A 23 -1.07 -2.84 -7.82
C CYS A 23 -1.10 -1.34 -7.50
N TYR A 24 -1.85 -0.91 -6.48
CA TYR A 24 -1.92 0.50 -6.09
C TYR A 24 -0.53 1.10 -5.87
N TYR A 25 0.34 0.43 -5.10
CA TYR A 25 1.69 0.94 -4.87
C TYR A 25 2.60 0.84 -6.10
N ILE A 26 2.53 -0.25 -6.87
CA ILE A 26 3.30 -0.41 -8.11
C ILE A 26 2.99 0.72 -9.10
N PHE A 27 1.71 0.96 -9.37
CA PHE A 27 1.30 1.94 -10.37
C PHE A 27 1.43 3.38 -9.87
N LYS A 28 1.21 3.63 -8.57
CA LYS A 28 1.54 4.93 -7.96
C LYS A 28 3.04 5.26 -8.05
N ALA A 29 3.91 4.25 -8.09
CA ALA A 29 5.35 4.41 -8.23
C ALA A 29 5.84 4.50 -9.69
N GLY A 30 4.94 4.57 -10.68
CA GLY A 30 5.30 4.68 -12.10
C GLY A 30 5.19 3.37 -12.89
N GLY A 31 4.58 2.32 -12.33
CA GLY A 31 4.29 1.07 -13.02
C GLY A 31 5.44 0.08 -13.04
N LEU A 32 5.32 -0.96 -13.88
CA LEU A 32 6.23 -2.11 -13.90
C LEU A 32 7.56 -1.87 -14.63
N GLY A 33 7.70 -0.74 -15.34
CA GLY A 33 8.88 -0.46 -16.15
C GLY A 33 9.12 -1.54 -17.22
N THR A 34 10.29 -2.16 -17.20
CA THR A 34 10.64 -3.28 -18.10
C THR A 34 10.30 -4.66 -17.53
N GLY A 35 9.73 -4.73 -16.33
CA GLY A 35 9.34 -5.97 -15.66
C GLY A 35 7.90 -6.39 -15.97
N GLY A 36 7.40 -7.34 -15.19
CA GLY A 36 6.04 -7.87 -15.33
C GLY A 36 5.60 -8.68 -14.11
N PHE A 37 4.35 -9.12 -14.13
CA PHE A 37 3.88 -10.13 -13.17
C PHE A 37 4.33 -11.51 -13.64
N ASN A 38 5.37 -12.06 -12.99
CA ASN A 38 5.79 -13.43 -13.19
C ASN A 38 4.99 -14.35 -12.25
N PHE A 39 4.32 -15.36 -12.80
CA PHE A 39 3.66 -16.39 -11.99
C PHE A 39 4.67 -17.45 -11.56
N ASP A 40 5.53 -17.07 -10.61
CA ASP A 40 6.41 -18.01 -9.89
C ASP A 40 5.58 -18.77 -8.86
N ALA A 41 4.71 -19.64 -9.38
CA ALA A 41 3.70 -20.35 -8.64
C ALA A 41 3.54 -21.76 -9.20
N LYS A 42 3.04 -22.67 -8.34
CA LYS A 42 2.77 -24.06 -8.71
C LYS A 42 1.36 -24.47 -8.31
N VAL A 43 0.79 -25.40 -9.07
CA VAL A 43 -0.45 -26.08 -8.66
C VAL A 43 -0.21 -26.85 -7.36
N ARG A 44 -1.28 -27.13 -6.61
CA ARG A 44 -1.15 -27.89 -5.37
C ARG A 44 -0.81 -29.34 -5.69
N ARG A 45 -0.16 -30.04 -4.76
CA ARG A 45 0.23 -31.45 -4.95
C ARG A 45 -0.96 -32.36 -5.30
N GLN A 46 -2.17 -31.99 -4.87
CA GLN A 46 -3.40 -32.75 -5.11
C GLN A 46 -4.17 -32.29 -6.37
N SER A 47 -3.76 -31.18 -6.99
CA SER A 47 -4.23 -30.74 -8.30
C SER A 47 -3.41 -31.48 -9.36
N ILE A 48 -3.92 -32.64 -9.78
CA ILE A 48 -3.19 -33.63 -10.58
C ILE A 48 -3.65 -33.70 -12.02
N GLU A 49 -4.74 -33.02 -12.37
CA GLU A 49 -5.27 -33.03 -13.72
C GLU A 49 -4.54 -31.96 -14.56
N PRO A 50 -4.25 -32.21 -15.85
CA PRO A 50 -3.52 -31.25 -16.68
C PRO A 50 -4.21 -29.89 -16.81
N ASP A 51 -5.54 -29.84 -16.75
CA ASP A 51 -6.33 -28.61 -16.82
C ASP A 51 -6.22 -27.75 -15.56
N ASP A 52 -5.83 -28.30 -14.41
CA ASP A 52 -5.55 -27.53 -13.19
C ASP A 52 -4.49 -26.45 -13.42
N LEU A 53 -3.51 -26.70 -14.30
CA LEU A 53 -2.52 -25.70 -14.69
C LEU A 53 -3.18 -24.50 -15.37
N LEU A 54 -4.12 -24.75 -16.28
CA LEU A 54 -4.83 -23.68 -17.00
C LEU A 54 -5.75 -22.91 -16.07
N VAL A 55 -6.51 -23.63 -15.23
CA VAL A 55 -7.41 -23.01 -14.26
C VAL A 55 -6.63 -22.11 -13.31
N ALA A 56 -5.50 -22.58 -12.78
CA ALA A 56 -4.69 -21.82 -11.83
C ALA A 56 -4.11 -20.54 -12.43
N HIS A 57 -3.57 -20.60 -13.66
CA HIS A 57 -3.06 -19.40 -14.34
C HIS A 57 -4.18 -18.43 -14.68
N ALA A 58 -5.29 -18.91 -15.27
CA ALA A 58 -6.41 -18.06 -15.64
C ALA A 58 -6.99 -17.33 -14.42
N ALA A 59 -7.23 -18.06 -13.32
CA ALA A 59 -7.75 -17.47 -12.10
C ALA A 59 -6.78 -16.45 -11.47
N SER A 60 -5.48 -16.71 -11.51
CA SER A 60 -4.49 -15.75 -10.97
C SER A 60 -4.34 -14.52 -11.86
N MET A 61 -4.38 -14.68 -13.18
CA MET A 61 -4.43 -13.57 -14.14
C MET A 61 -5.67 -12.70 -13.93
N ASP A 62 -6.83 -13.31 -13.71
CA ASP A 62 -8.08 -12.59 -13.39
C ASP A 62 -7.97 -11.84 -12.06
N ALA A 63 -7.35 -12.43 -11.03
CA ALA A 63 -7.12 -11.75 -9.76
C ALA A 63 -6.19 -10.53 -9.91
N CYS A 64 -5.11 -10.67 -10.69
CA CYS A 64 -4.22 -9.56 -11.04
C CYS A 64 -4.97 -8.46 -11.81
N ALA A 65 -5.77 -8.82 -12.81
CA ALA A 65 -6.54 -7.87 -13.61
C ALA A 65 -7.57 -7.10 -12.76
N ARG A 66 -8.29 -7.79 -11.88
CA ARG A 66 -9.22 -7.15 -10.94
C ARG A 66 -8.50 -6.22 -9.98
N GLY A 67 -7.38 -6.67 -9.41
CA GLY A 67 -6.54 -5.83 -8.54
C GLY A 67 -6.05 -4.57 -9.26
N LEU A 68 -5.67 -4.67 -10.53
CA LEU A 68 -5.26 -3.53 -11.34
C LEU A 68 -6.39 -2.50 -11.53
N LEU A 69 -7.60 -2.95 -11.88
CA LEU A 69 -8.76 -2.05 -12.07
C LEU A 69 -9.15 -1.34 -10.76
N MET A 70 -9.09 -2.05 -9.64
CA MET A 70 -9.34 -1.46 -8.32
C MET A 70 -8.26 -0.44 -7.96
N ALA A 71 -7.00 -0.74 -8.25
CA ALA A 71 -5.87 0.14 -8.04
C ALA A 71 -5.96 1.43 -8.87
N GLU A 72 -6.31 1.31 -10.16
CA GLU A 72 -6.56 2.45 -11.05
C GLU A 72 -7.62 3.38 -10.42
N LYS A 73 -8.77 2.83 -10.02
CA LYS A 73 -9.84 3.60 -9.40
C LYS A 73 -9.40 4.29 -8.09
N MET A 74 -8.64 3.61 -7.24
CA MET A 74 -8.08 4.20 -6.01
C MET A 74 -7.09 5.34 -6.27
N ILE A 75 -6.29 5.22 -7.34
CA ILE A 75 -5.32 6.26 -7.75
C ILE A 75 -6.07 7.47 -8.31
N ASP A 76 -7.01 7.25 -9.21
CA ASP A 76 -7.79 8.29 -9.87
C ASP A 76 -8.64 9.10 -8.88
N ASP A 77 -9.29 8.42 -7.94
CA ASP A 77 -10.09 9.08 -6.91
C ASP A 77 -9.22 9.86 -5.90
N GLY A 78 -7.93 9.51 -5.76
CA GLY A 78 -6.95 10.25 -4.95
C GLY A 78 -7.14 10.22 -3.42
N VAL A 79 -8.27 9.71 -2.91
CA VAL A 79 -8.68 9.84 -1.50
C VAL A 79 -7.62 9.33 -0.51
N LEU A 80 -6.96 8.20 -0.81
CA LEU A 80 -5.90 7.66 0.05
C LEU A 80 -4.65 8.54 0.03
N ALA A 81 -4.30 9.10 -1.13
CA ALA A 81 -3.14 9.98 -1.27
C ALA A 81 -3.40 11.32 -0.55
N ASP A 82 -4.60 11.88 -0.71
CA ASP A 82 -5.02 13.12 -0.06
C ASP A 82 -5.02 12.99 1.45
N PHE A 83 -5.52 11.87 1.99
CA PHE A 83 -5.48 11.62 3.43
C PHE A 83 -4.05 11.65 3.99
N VAL A 84 -3.10 11.03 3.28
CA VAL A 84 -1.69 11.05 3.67
C VAL A 84 -1.13 12.47 3.56
N ALA A 85 -1.38 13.19 2.47
CA ALA A 85 -0.93 14.56 2.29
C ALA A 85 -1.45 15.49 3.39
N GLU A 86 -2.75 15.40 3.72
CA GLU A 86 -3.36 16.17 4.80
C GLU A 86 -2.74 15.83 6.16
N ARG A 87 -2.57 14.54 6.46
CA ARG A 87 -1.97 14.06 7.71
C ARG A 87 -0.58 14.64 7.94
N TYR A 88 0.24 14.73 6.89
CA TYR A 88 1.62 15.19 6.96
C TYR A 88 1.83 16.67 6.53
N SER A 89 0.75 17.40 6.25
CA SER A 89 0.78 18.82 5.80
C SER A 89 1.58 19.78 6.70
N GLY A 90 1.73 19.46 7.99
CA GLY A 90 2.58 20.24 8.91
C GLY A 90 4.06 20.28 8.50
N TRP A 91 4.53 19.25 7.80
CA TRP A 91 5.90 19.17 7.29
C TRP A 91 6.14 20.10 6.09
N ASP A 92 5.09 20.51 5.39
CA ASP A 92 5.19 21.47 4.30
C ASP A 92 5.36 22.92 4.76
N SER A 93 5.16 23.17 6.06
CA SER A 93 5.37 24.47 6.67
C SER A 93 6.85 24.89 6.58
N ARG A 94 7.09 26.22 6.71
CA ARG A 94 8.46 26.77 6.73
C ARG A 94 9.34 26.09 7.79
N GLU A 95 8.78 25.84 8.96
CA GLU A 95 9.51 25.21 10.06
C GLU A 95 9.73 23.71 9.79
N GLY A 96 8.70 22.99 9.35
CA GLY A 96 8.81 21.57 8.96
C GLY A 96 9.90 21.35 7.90
N LYS A 97 9.92 22.18 6.85
CA LYS A 97 10.97 22.17 5.82
C LYS A 97 12.36 22.52 6.35
N ALA A 98 12.46 23.44 7.32
CA ALA A 98 13.74 23.76 7.96
C ALA A 98 14.29 22.58 8.77
N ILE A 99 13.41 21.87 9.49
CA ILE A 99 13.76 20.67 10.24
C ILE A 99 14.24 19.56 9.29
N LEU A 100 13.46 19.25 8.25
CA LEU A 100 13.81 18.21 7.27
C LEU A 100 15.12 18.51 6.52
N ALA A 101 15.44 19.80 6.32
CA ALA A 101 16.69 20.23 5.71
C ALA A 101 17.88 20.25 6.68
N GLY A 102 17.73 19.80 7.93
CA GLY A 102 18.79 19.79 8.94
C GLY A 102 19.21 21.18 9.43
N LYS A 103 18.38 22.22 9.21
CA LYS A 103 18.67 23.60 9.61
C LYS A 103 18.29 23.91 11.07
N ARG A 104 17.82 22.92 11.81
CA ARG A 104 17.45 23.00 13.22
C ARG A 104 18.22 21.96 14.00
N SER A 105 18.99 22.41 14.98
CA SER A 105 19.62 21.52 15.96
C SER A 105 18.58 21.04 16.99
N LEU A 106 18.93 20.01 17.76
CA LEU A 106 18.11 19.59 18.89
C LEU A 106 17.91 20.73 19.91
N ASP A 107 18.94 21.55 20.13
CA ASP A 107 18.88 22.68 21.06
C ASP A 107 17.89 23.77 20.57
N ASP A 108 17.90 24.08 19.27
CA ASP A 108 16.95 25.03 18.67
C ASP A 108 15.50 24.55 18.85
N LEU A 109 15.26 23.25 18.65
CA LEU A 109 13.93 22.65 18.76
C LEU A 109 13.44 22.63 20.19
N SER A 110 14.29 22.23 21.14
CA SER A 110 14.00 22.25 22.57
C SER A 110 13.62 23.66 23.03
N ALA A 111 14.44 24.66 22.69
CA ALA A 111 14.18 26.05 23.02
C ALA A 111 12.87 26.56 22.40
N SER A 112 12.57 26.20 21.14
CA SER A 112 11.32 26.57 20.47
C SER A 112 10.08 25.97 21.16
N VAL A 113 10.13 24.69 21.53
CA VAL A 113 9.03 23.99 22.22
C VAL A 113 8.76 24.61 23.57
N LEU A 114 9.80 24.82 24.39
CA LEU A 114 9.68 25.41 25.72
C LEU A 114 9.17 26.85 25.65
N LYS A 115 9.69 27.67 24.72
CA LYS A 115 9.29 29.08 24.56
C LYS A 115 7.83 29.23 24.13
N LYS A 116 7.36 28.36 23.23
CA LYS A 116 6.00 28.42 22.69
C LYS A 116 4.99 27.64 23.54
N GLY A 117 5.45 26.84 24.51
CA GLY A 117 4.59 25.93 25.27
C GLY A 117 3.88 24.93 24.37
N VAL A 118 4.60 24.32 23.41
CA VAL A 118 3.98 23.40 22.45
C VAL A 118 3.52 22.13 23.18
N GLU A 119 2.22 21.87 23.13
CA GLU A 119 1.59 20.65 23.64
C GLU A 119 0.93 19.90 22.47
N PRO A 120 1.63 18.91 21.86
CA PRO A 120 1.13 18.21 20.69
C PRO A 120 -0.20 17.49 20.99
N GLN A 121 -1.22 17.78 20.19
CA GLN A 121 -2.50 17.08 20.31
C GLN A 121 -2.52 15.85 19.40
N PRO A 122 -2.99 14.69 19.89
CA PRO A 122 -3.14 13.51 19.06
C PRO A 122 -4.15 13.79 17.93
N LYS A 123 -3.84 13.28 16.74
CA LYS A 123 -4.75 13.29 15.58
C LYS A 123 -5.17 11.86 15.26
N SER A 124 -6.47 11.66 15.08
CA SER A 124 -7.03 10.35 14.69
C SER A 124 -6.36 9.82 13.42
N GLY A 125 -6.06 8.51 13.41
CA GLY A 125 -5.54 7.82 12.23
C GLY A 125 -6.61 7.39 11.23
N LYS A 126 -7.90 7.43 11.62
CA LYS A 126 -9.05 7.04 10.79
C LYS A 126 -8.92 5.66 10.14
N GLN A 127 -8.27 4.71 10.82
CA GLN A 127 -7.97 3.40 10.26
C GLN A 127 -9.22 2.65 9.79
N GLU A 128 -10.24 2.54 10.63
CA GLU A 128 -11.47 1.80 10.30
C GLU A 128 -12.25 2.48 9.15
N TYR A 129 -12.17 3.80 9.05
CA TYR A 129 -12.74 4.55 7.92
C TYR A 129 -11.99 4.26 6.62
N LEU A 130 -10.66 4.17 6.66
CA LEU A 130 -9.83 3.87 5.50
C LEU A 130 -9.97 2.40 5.08
N GLU A 131 -10.10 1.48 6.02
CA GLU A 131 -10.38 0.06 5.75
C GLU A 131 -11.77 -0.11 5.10
N ARG A 132 -12.80 0.59 5.63
CA ARG A 132 -14.12 0.65 5.00
C ARG A 132 -14.05 1.23 3.59
N LEU A 133 -13.32 2.34 3.41
CA LEU A 133 -13.14 2.96 2.11
C LEU A 133 -12.47 2.00 1.13
N LEU A 134 -11.42 1.29 1.53
CA LEU A 134 -10.78 0.27 0.70
C LEU A 134 -11.79 -0.79 0.26
N ASN A 135 -12.65 -1.26 1.18
CA ASN A 135 -13.70 -2.21 0.85
C ASN A 135 -14.74 -1.67 -0.15
N ASP A 136 -14.97 -0.37 -0.23
CA ASP A 136 -15.88 0.22 -1.23
C ASP A 136 -15.30 0.14 -2.66
N TYR A 137 -13.97 -0.06 -2.80
CA TYR A 137 -13.32 -0.28 -4.10
C TYR A 137 -13.29 -1.74 -4.56
N LEU A 138 -13.50 -2.68 -3.64
CA LEU A 138 -13.45 -4.13 -3.87
C LEU A 138 -14.76 -4.67 -4.46
#